data_AF-A0A9X1U0Y8-F1
#
_entry.id   AF-A0A9X1U0Y8-F1
#
_cell.length_a   1.000
_cell.length_b   1.000
_cell.length_c   1.000
_cell.angle_alpha   90.00
_cell.angle_beta   90.00
_cell.angle_gamma   90.00
#
_symmetry.space_group_name_H-M   'P 1'
#
loop_
_entity.id
_entity.type
_entity.pdbx_description
1 polymer ?
#
loop_
_entity_poly.entity_id
_entity_poly.type
_entity_poly.pdbx_seq_one_letter_code
_entity_poly.pdbx_strand_id
1 'polypeptide(L)'
;MKIQLARKLLSEKISKPKIAKLMKFLKFYVVLNDPFLSASYSQEVYNLTHKTYTTMGIDEAVIYITREEAKEEVSLEKDTFFTKNLLNANRFSLEEIAELVGVPVAFVEEVKAEMSL
;
A
#
# COMPACT_ATOMS: atom_id res chain seq x y z
N MET A 1 -24.20 -5.67 -3.54
CA MET A 1 -23.77 -6.64 -4.58
C MET A 1 -23.24 -7.97 -4.02
N LYS A 2 -22.13 -8.02 -3.26
CA LYS A 2 -21.48 -9.30 -2.87
C LYS A 2 -22.34 -10.20 -1.95
N ILE A 3 -23.18 -9.61 -1.09
CA ILE A 3 -24.11 -10.33 -0.21
C ILE A 3 -25.25 -11.02 -0.99
N GLN A 4 -25.78 -10.35 -2.02
CA GLN A 4 -26.84 -10.93 -2.86
C GLN A 4 -26.31 -12.14 -3.65
N LEU A 5 -25.05 -12.07 -4.11
CA LEU A 5 -24.38 -13.20 -4.75
C LEU A 5 -24.21 -14.38 -3.79
N ALA A 6 -23.74 -14.16 -2.56
CA ALA A 6 -23.63 -15.24 -1.56
C ALA A 6 -24.96 -15.93 -1.27
N ARG A 7 -26.04 -15.14 -1.16
CA ARG A 7 -27.41 -15.67 -0.96
C ARG A 7 -27.88 -16.51 -2.15
N LYS A 8 -27.60 -16.07 -3.38
CA LYS A 8 -27.93 -16.83 -4.60
C LYS A 8 -27.17 -18.15 -4.68
N LEU A 9 -25.87 -18.15 -4.39
CA LEU A 9 -25.05 -19.38 -4.43
C LEU A 9 -25.47 -20.40 -3.36
N LEU A 10 -25.96 -19.93 -2.21
CA LEU A 10 -26.57 -20.79 -1.19
C LEU A 10 -27.90 -21.39 -1.68
N SER A 11 -28.73 -20.60 -2.36
CA SER A 11 -29.98 -21.10 -2.94
C SER A 11 -29.76 -22.13 -4.06
N GLU A 12 -28.63 -22.05 -4.76
CA GLU A 12 -28.22 -23.02 -5.78
C GLU A 12 -27.52 -24.28 -5.19
N LYS A 13 -27.57 -24.48 -3.87
CA LYS A 13 -27.00 -25.63 -3.16
C LYS A 13 -25.49 -25.85 -3.39
N ILE A 14 -24.74 -24.79 -3.69
CA ILE A 14 -23.28 -24.87 -3.77
C ILE A 14 -22.70 -25.11 -2.38
N SER A 15 -21.70 -25.99 -2.29
CA SER A 15 -21.05 -26.32 -1.01
C SER A 15 -20.48 -25.07 -0.33
N LYS A 16 -20.78 -24.89 0.95
CA LYS A 16 -20.30 -23.76 1.78
C LYS A 16 -18.79 -23.49 1.67
N PRO A 17 -17.90 -24.50 1.59
CA PRO A 17 -16.46 -24.26 1.42
C PRO A 17 -16.10 -23.58 0.09
N LYS A 18 -16.79 -23.93 -1.00
CA LYS A 18 -16.60 -23.29 -2.32
C LYS A 18 -17.12 -21.85 -2.31
N ILE A 19 -18.27 -21.61 -1.68
CA ILE A 19 -18.81 -20.25 -1.52
C ILE A 19 -17.85 -19.41 -0.67
N ALA A 20 -17.31 -19.95 0.42
CA ALA A 20 -16.35 -19.25 1.27
C ALA A 20 -15.07 -18.88 0.51
N LYS A 21 -14.50 -19.81 -0.27
CA LYS A 21 -13.34 -19.53 -1.14
C LYS A 21 -13.64 -18.44 -2.16
N LEU A 22 -14.81 -18.49 -2.80
CA LEU A 22 -15.23 -17.46 -3.76
C LEU A 22 -15.46 -16.10 -3.09
N MET A 23 -16.10 -16.05 -1.93
CA MET A 23 -16.29 -14.80 -1.19
C MET A 23 -14.96 -14.22 -0.72
N LYS A 24 -14.02 -15.07 -0.31
CA LYS A 24 -12.65 -14.68 0.02
C LYS A 24 -11.94 -14.09 -1.20
N PHE A 25 -12.05 -14.75 -2.36
CA PHE A 25 -11.52 -14.24 -3.62
C PHE A 25 -12.12 -12.88 -4.00
N LEU A 26 -13.44 -12.74 -3.95
CA LEU A 26 -14.11 -11.48 -4.26
C LEU A 26 -13.79 -10.37 -3.26
N LYS A 27 -13.49 -10.70 -1.99
CA LYS A 27 -13.05 -9.73 -0.98
C LYS A 27 -11.68 -9.16 -1.32
N PHE A 28 -10.74 -10.01 -1.76
CA PHE A 28 -9.34 -9.63 -1.91
C PHE A 28 -8.90 -9.22 -3.33
N TYR A 29 -9.50 -9.81 -4.35
CA TYR A 29 -9.04 -9.64 -5.74
C TYR A 29 -10.00 -8.86 -6.63
N VAL A 30 -11.23 -8.60 -6.16
CA VAL A 30 -12.18 -7.73 -6.87
C VAL A 30 -12.25 -6.40 -6.14
N VAL A 31 -11.32 -5.52 -6.50
CA VAL A 31 -11.37 -4.09 -6.21
C VAL A 31 -12.66 -3.57 -6.83
N LEU A 32 -13.51 -2.93 -6.02
CA LEU A 32 -14.67 -2.22 -6.56
C LEU A 32 -14.10 -1.09 -7.42
N ASN A 33 -14.57 -0.96 -8.67
CA ASN A 33 -14.08 0.01 -9.67
C ASN A 33 -14.13 1.49 -9.23
N ASP A 34 -14.54 1.76 -8.00
CA ASP A 34 -14.56 3.06 -7.37
C ASP A 34 -13.69 3.03 -6.10
N PRO A 35 -12.54 3.74 -6.09
CA PRO A 35 -11.66 3.89 -4.94
C PRO A 35 -12.40 4.39 -3.68
N PHE A 36 -13.42 5.25 -3.82
CA PHE A 36 -14.20 5.76 -2.70
C PHE A 36 -15.04 4.68 -2.02
N LEU A 37 -15.64 3.79 -2.80
CA LEU A 37 -16.43 2.65 -2.29
C LEU A 37 -15.54 1.61 -1.57
N SER A 38 -14.27 1.49 -1.98
CA SER A 38 -13.32 0.60 -1.31
C SER A 38 -12.89 1.14 0.06
N ALA A 39 -12.69 2.46 0.16
CA ALA A 39 -12.33 3.14 1.39
C ALA A 39 -13.50 3.17 2.39
N SER A 40 -14.71 3.50 1.92
CA SER A 40 -15.90 3.54 2.77
C SER A 40 -16.26 2.17 3.33
N TYR A 41 -16.16 1.11 2.52
CA TYR A 41 -16.39 -0.26 2.97
C TYR A 41 -15.40 -0.68 4.06
N SER A 42 -14.13 -0.31 3.91
CA SER A 42 -13.08 -0.62 4.90
C SER A 42 -13.32 0.11 6.21
N GLN A 43 -13.72 1.39 6.14
CA GLN A 43 -14.07 2.21 7.30
C GLN A 43 -15.31 1.68 8.03
N GLU A 44 -16.33 1.25 7.29
CA GLU A 44 -17.59 0.73 7.84
C GLU A 44 -17.37 -0.62 8.54
N VAL A 45 -16.51 -1.49 8.01
CA VAL A 45 -16.08 -2.74 8.68
C VAL A 45 -15.30 -2.45 9.97
N TYR A 46 -14.43 -1.44 9.98
CA TYR A 46 -13.71 -1.00 11.19
C TYR A 46 -14.68 -0.51 12.27
N ASN A 47 -15.61 0.37 11.90
CA ASN A 47 -16.60 0.94 12.82
C ASN A 47 -17.56 -0.13 13.37
N LEU A 48 -18.00 -1.09 12.54
CA LEU A 48 -18.94 -2.13 12.97
C LEU A 48 -18.31 -3.16 13.91
N THR A 49 -17.01 -3.45 13.76
CA THR A 49 -16.40 -4.55 14.49
C THR A 49 -15.84 -4.17 15.86
N HIS A 50 -15.69 -2.87 16.18
CA HIS A 50 -15.12 -2.36 17.45
C HIS A 50 -13.84 -3.10 17.91
N LYS A 51 -13.15 -3.78 16.99
CA LYS A 51 -12.03 -4.63 17.32
C LYS A 51 -10.79 -3.76 17.44
N THR A 52 -10.33 -3.60 18.67
CA THR A 52 -9.04 -3.02 19.05
C THR A 52 -7.83 -3.78 18.49
N TYR A 53 -8.05 -4.92 17.82
CA TYR A 53 -7.04 -5.65 17.07
C TYR A 53 -7.63 -6.15 15.76
N THR A 54 -7.17 -5.59 14.65
CA THR A 54 -7.19 -6.23 13.34
C THR A 54 -6.34 -7.49 13.45
N THR A 55 -6.93 -8.62 13.84
CA THR A 55 -6.38 -9.91 13.43
C THR A 55 -6.51 -9.96 11.91
N MET A 56 -5.54 -9.35 11.21
CA MET A 56 -5.34 -9.56 9.80
C MET A 56 -5.22 -11.07 9.60
N GLY A 57 -6.04 -11.63 8.71
CA GLY A 57 -5.70 -12.94 8.18
C GLY A 57 -4.31 -12.87 7.55
N ILE A 58 -3.58 -13.99 7.48
CA ILE A 58 -2.22 -14.03 6.88
C ILE A 58 -2.21 -13.33 5.51
N ASP A 59 -3.25 -13.55 4.69
CA ASP A 59 -3.37 -12.92 3.38
C ASP A 59 -3.54 -11.38 3.44
N GLU A 60 -4.25 -10.87 4.44
CA GLU A 60 -4.44 -9.42 4.65
C GLU A 60 -3.14 -8.77 5.14
N ALA A 61 -2.40 -9.46 6.01
CA ALA A 61 -1.10 -9.03 6.49
C ALA A 61 -0.08 -8.98 5.35
N VAL A 62 -0.04 -10.01 4.49
CA VAL A 62 0.87 -10.02 3.32
C VAL A 62 0.55 -8.86 2.38
N ILE A 63 -0.72 -8.63 2.03
CA ILE A 63 -1.07 -7.51 1.14
C ILE A 63 -0.73 -6.15 1.75
N TYR A 64 -0.94 -5.98 3.07
CA TYR A 64 -0.60 -4.75 3.76
C TYR A 64 0.92 -4.52 3.77
N ILE A 65 1.71 -5.52 4.17
CA ILE A 65 3.17 -5.47 4.18
C ILE A 65 3.70 -5.12 2.79
N THR A 66 3.27 -5.84 1.75
CA THR A 66 3.73 -5.59 0.38
C THR A 66 3.36 -4.18 -0.12
N ARG A 67 2.23 -3.61 0.30
CA ARG A 67 1.85 -2.24 -0.08
C ARG A 67 2.66 -1.18 0.65
N GLU A 68 2.96 -1.38 1.92
CA GLU A 68 3.76 -0.44 2.70
C GLU A 68 5.22 -0.49 2.24
N GLU A 69 5.79 -1.69 2.04
CA GLU A 69 7.13 -1.88 1.45
C GLU A 69 7.21 -1.19 0.08
N ALA A 70 6.23 -1.41 -0.81
CA ALA A 70 6.22 -0.75 -2.13
C ALA A 70 6.12 0.78 -2.04
N LYS A 71 5.44 1.35 -1.03
CA LYS A 71 5.40 2.80 -0.84
C LYS A 71 6.73 3.33 -0.30
N GLU A 72 7.35 2.61 0.63
CA GLU A 72 8.66 2.95 1.18
C GLU A 72 9.72 2.89 0.07
N GLU A 73 9.75 1.82 -0.73
CA GLU A 73 10.65 1.69 -1.88
C GLU A 73 10.46 2.82 -2.90
N VAL A 74 9.21 3.12 -3.30
CA VAL A 74 8.92 4.21 -4.25
C VAL A 74 9.30 5.58 -3.68
N SER A 75 9.12 5.80 -2.37
CA SER A 75 9.54 7.05 -1.72
C SER A 75 11.06 7.18 -1.77
N LEU A 76 11.78 6.12 -1.37
CA LEU A 76 13.24 6.10 -1.38
C LEU A 76 13.81 6.26 -2.79
N GLU A 77 13.25 5.58 -3.79
CA GLU A 77 13.65 5.74 -5.20
C GLU A 77 13.44 7.17 -5.68
N LYS A 78 12.30 7.78 -5.35
CA LYS A 78 12.01 9.18 -5.71
C LYS A 78 12.98 10.15 -5.06
N ASP A 79 13.24 9.97 -3.76
CA ASP A 79 14.13 10.85 -2.99
C ASP A 79 15.57 10.72 -3.48
N THR A 80 16.00 9.50 -3.79
CA THR A 80 17.30 9.22 -4.41
C THR A 80 17.40 9.87 -5.79
N PHE A 81 16.39 9.69 -6.65
CA PHE A 81 16.37 10.28 -7.99
C PHE A 81 16.40 11.81 -7.95
N PHE A 82 15.60 12.41 -7.07
CA PHE A 82 15.55 13.86 -6.91
C PHE A 82 16.88 14.42 -6.37
N THR A 83 17.48 13.74 -5.39
CA THR A 83 18.81 14.08 -4.85
C THR A 83 19.89 13.99 -5.93
N LYS A 84 19.93 12.91 -6.73
CA LYS A 84 20.87 12.74 -7.85
C LYS A 84 20.74 13.87 -8.89
N ASN A 85 19.51 14.28 -9.21
CA ASN A 85 19.28 15.38 -10.14
C ASN A 85 19.79 16.72 -9.61
N LEU A 86 19.57 17.01 -8.31
CA LEU A 86 20.04 18.24 -7.69
C LEU A 86 21.56 18.29 -7.55
N LEU A 87 22.19 17.16 -7.22
CA LEU A 87 23.65 17.02 -7.20
C LEU A 87 24.26 17.25 -8.59
N ASN A 88 23.66 16.68 -9.64
CA ASN A 88 24.07 16.89 -11.02
C ASN A 88 23.89 18.33 -11.49
N ALA A 89 22.87 19.04 -10.99
CA ALA A 89 22.67 20.45 -11.29
C ALA A 89 23.81 21.33 -10.72
N ASN A 90 24.51 20.86 -9.68
CA ASN A 90 25.69 21.47 -9.07
C ASN A 90 25.52 22.96 -8.69
N ARG A 91 24.30 23.31 -8.25
CA ARG A 91 23.86 24.69 -7.95
C ARG A 91 23.48 24.91 -6.49
N PHE A 92 23.42 23.84 -5.70
CA PHE A 92 22.92 23.84 -4.34
C PHE A 92 23.97 23.21 -3.41
N SER A 93 24.03 23.68 -2.17
CA SER A 93 24.82 23.02 -1.12
C SER A 93 24.18 21.70 -0.69
N LEU A 94 24.91 20.84 0.03
CA LEU A 94 24.36 19.57 0.50
C LEU A 94 23.21 19.78 1.49
N GLU A 95 23.31 20.82 2.31
CA GLU A 95 22.29 21.24 3.27
C GLU A 95 21.02 21.73 2.57
N GLU A 96 21.17 22.53 1.51
CA GLU A 96 20.03 23.01 0.70
C GLU A 96 19.32 21.85 -0.01
N ILE A 97 20.08 20.88 -0.53
CA ILE A 97 19.51 19.69 -1.16
C ILE A 97 18.74 18.86 -0.13
N ALA A 98 19.31 18.66 1.06
CA ALA A 98 18.67 17.93 2.15
C ALA A 98 17.33 18.57 2.54
N GLU A 99 17.29 19.90 2.65
CA GLU A 99 16.05 20.65 2.94
C GLU A 99 15.02 20.52 1.81
N LEU A 100 15.44 20.65 0.55
CA LEU A 100 14.54 20.57 -0.62
C LEU A 100 13.91 19.20 -0.81
N VAL A 101 14.66 18.12 -0.51
CA VAL A 101 14.17 16.74 -0.62
C VAL A 101 13.43 16.33 0.67
N GLY A 102 13.74 16.96 1.81
CA GLY A 102 13.16 16.62 3.11
C GLY A 102 13.85 15.42 3.78
N VAL A 103 15.14 15.22 3.51
CA VAL A 103 15.95 14.08 3.99
C VAL A 103 17.14 14.58 4.82
N PRO A 104 17.77 13.72 5.65
CA PRO A 104 18.98 14.11 6.39
C PRO A 104 20.16 14.40 5.46
N VAL A 105 21.05 15.32 5.86
CA VAL A 105 22.28 15.64 5.10
C VAL A 105 23.14 14.39 4.85
N ALA A 106 23.22 13.47 5.82
CA ALA A 106 23.93 12.21 5.68
C ALA A 106 23.45 11.35 4.50
N PHE A 107 22.14 11.38 4.18
CA PHE A 107 21.59 10.67 3.02
C PHE A 107 22.08 11.30 1.71
N VAL A 108 22.16 12.63 1.64
CA VAL A 108 22.68 13.34 0.46
C VAL A 108 24.17 13.03 0.25
N GLU A 109 24.95 12.93 1.33
CA GLU A 109 26.36 12.53 1.28
C GLU A 109 26.54 11.09 0.77
N GLU A 110 25.71 10.16 1.24
CA GLU A 110 25.69 8.76 0.79
C GLU A 110 25.40 8.67 -0.71
N VAL A 111 24.33 9.33 -1.17
CA VAL A 111 23.96 9.37 -2.60
C VAL A 111 25.08 9.98 -3.45
N LYS A 112 25.75 11.03 -2.95
CA LYS A 112 26.90 11.64 -3.64
C LYS A 112 28.10 10.70 -3.73
N ALA A 113 28.37 9.92 -2.70
CA ALA A 113 29.44 8.92 -2.69
C ALA A 113 29.17 7.80 -3.69
N GLU A 114 27.93 7.31 -3.77
CA GLU A 114 27.50 6.32 -4.77
C GLU A 114 27.66 6.80 -6.22
N MET A 115 27.43 8.09 -6.49
CA MET A 115 27.61 8.67 -7.82
C MET A 115 29.09 8.89 -8.22
N SER A 116 29.99 8.87 -7.24
CA SER A 116 31.43 9.10 -7.44
C SER A 116 32.23 7.80 -7.61
N LEU A 117 31.55 6.65 -7.57
CA LEU A 117 32.04 5.30 -7.92
C LEU A 117 31.81 5.02 -9.43
#